data_AF-A0A932A4Q1-F1
#
_entry.id   AF-A0A932A4Q1-F1
#
_cell.length_a   1.000
_cell.length_b   1.000
_cell.length_c   1.000
_cell.angle_alpha   90.00
_cell.angle_beta   90.00
_cell.angle_gamma   90.00
#
_symmetry.space_group_name_H-M   'P 1'
#
loop_
_entity.id
_entity.type
_entity.pdbx_description
1 polymer ?
#
loop_
_entity_poly.entity_id
_entity_poly.type
_entity_poly.pdbx_seq_one_letter_code
_entity_poly.pdbx_strand_id
1 'polypeptide(L)'
;MIALNHLVPRQLIDHGLTREQLHFTEESLKEVIKGYTREAGVRNLEREIAHICRKVAKEIAEGETGPFLIKANSVEKYLGPKKFLEDEALQKSEVGVAQGLAWTNIGGVLLQIETTKVPGREGIKLTGQLGEVMRE
;
A
#
# COMPACT_ATOMS: atom_id res chain seq x y z
N MET A 1 -5.50 14.67 -7.88
CA MET A 1 -5.62 13.34 -7.23
C MET A 1 -6.82 13.34 -6.30
N ILE A 2 -7.66 12.28 -6.30
CA ILE A 2 -8.91 12.23 -5.50
C ILE A 2 -8.66 12.52 -4.01
N ALA A 3 -7.55 12.02 -3.45
CA ALA A 3 -7.22 12.21 -2.05
C ALA A 3 -7.10 13.68 -1.64
N LEU A 4 -6.42 14.52 -2.43
CA LEU A 4 -6.25 15.94 -2.11
C LEU A 4 -7.57 16.72 -2.13
N ASN A 5 -8.47 16.36 -3.05
CA ASN A 5 -9.70 17.11 -3.27
C ASN A 5 -10.86 16.65 -2.38
N HIS A 6 -10.84 15.38 -1.92
CA HIS A 6 -11.98 14.76 -1.25
C HIS A 6 -11.60 14.09 0.08
N LEU A 7 -10.60 13.21 0.11
CA LEU A 7 -10.28 12.44 1.31
C LEU A 7 -9.62 13.30 2.38
N VAL A 8 -8.61 14.10 2.03
CA VAL A 8 -7.89 14.96 2.97
C VAL A 8 -8.84 16.00 3.59
N PRO A 9 -9.62 16.78 2.84
CA PRO A 9 -10.56 17.73 3.45
C PRO A 9 -11.57 17.07 4.38
N ARG A 10 -12.11 15.89 3.99
CA ARG A 10 -13.03 15.12 4.84
C ARG A 10 -12.35 14.69 6.14
N GLN A 11 -11.18 14.08 6.06
CA GLN A 11 -10.47 13.58 7.24
C GLN A 11 -10.00 14.70 8.18
N LEU A 12 -9.65 15.88 7.65
CA LEU A 12 -9.37 17.05 8.48
C LEU A 12 -10.59 17.47 9.32
N ILE A 13 -11.76 17.59 8.68
CA ILE A 13 -13.02 17.94 9.36
C ILE A 13 -13.38 16.90 10.42
N ASP A 14 -13.33 15.61 10.07
CA ASP A 14 -13.69 14.50 10.97
C ASP A 14 -12.78 14.44 12.22
N HIS A 15 -11.57 14.99 12.14
CA HIS A 15 -10.60 15.02 13.24
C HIS A 15 -10.44 16.42 13.87
N GLY A 16 -11.28 17.39 13.51
CA GLY A 16 -11.25 18.74 14.06
C GLY A 16 -10.01 19.55 13.71
N LEU A 17 -9.34 19.22 12.60
CA LEU A 17 -8.16 19.92 12.10
C LEU A 17 -8.54 20.91 11.01
N THR A 18 -7.90 22.07 11.00
CA THR A 18 -8.04 23.05 9.92
C THR A 18 -7.00 22.81 8.83
N ARG A 19 -7.23 23.40 7.64
CA ARG A 19 -6.25 23.33 6.54
C ARG A 19 -4.94 23.99 6.94
N GLU A 20 -5.00 25.08 7.70
CA GLU A 20 -3.85 25.82 8.19
C GLU A 20 -3.00 24.98 9.16
N GLN A 21 -3.63 24.07 9.92
CA GLN A 21 -2.94 23.22 10.88
C GLN A 21 -2.23 22.05 10.20
N LEU A 22 -2.83 21.40 9.19
CA LEU A 22 -2.27 20.19 8.57
C LEU A 22 -2.38 20.21 7.04
N HIS A 23 -1.22 20.10 6.38
CA HIS A 23 -1.10 20.03 4.93
C HIS A 23 -0.38 18.76 4.48
N PHE A 24 -0.86 18.16 3.39
CA PHE A 24 -0.22 17.02 2.72
C PHE A 24 0.33 17.49 1.37
N THR A 25 1.60 17.20 1.07
CA THR A 25 2.09 17.34 -0.30
C THR A 25 1.59 16.20 -1.18
N GLU A 26 1.56 16.39 -2.49
CA GLU A 26 1.16 15.33 -3.42
C GLU A 26 2.08 14.10 -3.30
N GLU A 27 3.38 14.33 -3.10
CA GLU A 27 4.40 13.30 -2.92
C GLU A 27 4.15 12.50 -1.64
N SER A 28 3.73 13.17 -0.55
CA SER A 28 3.42 12.46 0.70
C SER A 28 2.28 11.47 0.51
N LEU A 29 1.25 11.83 -0.26
CA LEU A 29 0.12 10.93 -0.51
C LEU A 29 0.50 9.82 -1.49
N LYS A 30 1.34 10.09 -2.49
CA LYS A 30 1.92 9.05 -3.35
C LYS A 30 2.73 8.04 -2.53
N GLU A 31 3.48 8.52 -1.55
CA GLU A 31 4.24 7.69 -0.63
C GLU A 31 3.32 6.83 0.25
N VAL A 32 2.22 7.39 0.77
CA VAL A 32 1.19 6.63 1.50
C VAL A 32 0.59 5.54 0.60
N ILE A 33 0.23 5.89 -0.65
CA ILE A 33 -0.35 4.93 -1.60
C ILE A 33 0.61 3.76 -1.84
N LYS A 34 1.87 4.05 -2.17
CA LYS A 34 2.88 3.03 -2.49
C LYS A 34 3.27 2.19 -1.28
N GLY A 35 3.52 2.81 -0.14
CA GLY A 35 4.12 2.17 1.03
C GLY A 35 3.13 1.54 2.01
N TYR A 36 1.86 1.95 1.98
CA TYR A 36 0.90 1.65 3.05
C TYR A 36 -0.46 1.17 2.55
N THR A 37 -0.69 1.14 1.24
CA THR A 37 -1.94 0.65 0.64
C THR A 37 -1.68 -0.37 -0.46
N ARG A 38 -2.56 -1.39 -0.58
CA ARG A 38 -2.55 -2.36 -1.67
C ARG A 38 -3.99 -2.81 -1.95
N GLU A 39 -4.72 -1.98 -2.67
CA GLU A 39 -6.14 -2.17 -3.01
C GLU A 39 -6.47 -1.45 -4.33
N ALA A 40 -7.57 -1.84 -4.97
CA ALA A 40 -8.09 -1.13 -6.16
C ALA A 40 -8.87 0.16 -5.79
N GLY A 41 -9.39 0.23 -4.56
CA GLY A 41 -10.16 1.36 -4.04
C GLY A 41 -9.30 2.39 -3.29
N VAL A 42 -9.93 3.15 -2.39
CA VAL A 42 -9.26 4.18 -1.56
C VAL A 42 -9.61 4.08 -0.06
N ARG A 43 -10.17 2.95 0.37
CA ARG A 43 -10.63 2.75 1.75
C ARG A 43 -9.45 2.68 2.73
N ASN A 44 -8.40 1.93 2.40
CA ASN A 44 -7.17 1.90 3.17
C ASN A 44 -6.43 3.24 3.06
N LEU A 45 -6.40 3.88 1.89
CA LEU A 45 -5.80 5.22 1.75
C LEU A 45 -6.45 6.22 2.72
N GLU A 46 -7.78 6.24 2.78
CA GLU A 46 -8.51 7.08 3.72
C GLU A 46 -8.17 6.75 5.18
N ARG A 47 -8.09 5.47 5.53
CA ARG A 47 -7.71 5.04 6.90
C ARG A 47 -6.31 5.52 7.28
N GLU A 48 -5.33 5.43 6.38
CA GLU A 48 -3.97 5.90 6.65
C GLU A 48 -3.93 7.44 6.79
N ILE A 49 -4.68 8.19 5.97
CA ILE A 49 -4.83 9.64 6.14
C ILE A 49 -5.43 9.97 7.52
N ALA A 50 -6.47 9.22 7.94
CA ALA A 50 -7.07 9.37 9.26
C ALA A 50 -6.07 9.09 10.41
N HIS A 51 -5.19 8.10 10.24
CA HIS A 51 -4.12 7.80 11.19
C HIS A 51 -3.16 8.98 11.36
N ILE A 52 -2.76 9.61 10.25
CA ILE A 52 -1.91 10.81 10.29
C ILE A 52 -2.63 11.95 10.99
N CYS A 53 -3.90 12.20 10.64
CA CYS A 53 -4.72 13.24 11.28
C CYS A 53 -4.81 13.03 12.81
N ARG A 54 -5.04 11.80 13.29
CA ARG A 54 -5.06 11.50 14.74
C ARG A 54 -3.73 11.79 15.43
N LYS A 55 -2.60 11.49 14.77
CA LYS A 55 -1.29 11.78 15.35
C LYS A 55 -1.03 13.28 15.45
N VAL A 56 -1.36 14.03 14.41
CA VAL A 56 -1.21 15.50 14.43
C VAL A 56 -2.16 16.14 15.44
N ALA A 57 -3.41 15.67 15.53
CA ALA A 57 -4.34 16.14 16.56
C ALA A 57 -3.81 15.88 17.98
N LYS A 58 -3.14 14.75 18.20
CA LYS A 58 -2.44 14.46 19.45
C LYS A 58 -1.27 15.43 19.70
N GLU A 59 -0.40 15.65 18.71
CA GLU A 59 0.72 16.61 18.82
C GLU A 59 0.20 18.02 19.19
N ILE A 60 -0.90 18.46 18.56
CA ILE A 60 -1.56 19.74 18.89
C ILE A 60 -2.09 19.75 20.32
N ALA A 61 -2.74 18.68 20.77
CA ALA A 61 -3.24 18.56 22.13
C ALA A 61 -2.12 18.54 23.19
N GLU A 62 -0.94 18.06 22.81
CA GLU A 62 0.29 18.10 23.63
C GLU A 62 0.97 19.48 23.64
N GLY A 63 0.43 20.44 22.88
CA GLY A 63 0.87 21.85 22.87
C GLY A 63 1.77 22.23 21.69
N GLU A 64 2.00 21.33 20.74
CA GLU A 64 2.71 21.68 19.51
C GLU A 64 1.83 22.56 18.60
N THR A 65 2.40 23.64 18.08
CA THR A 65 1.68 24.56 17.20
C THR A 65 2.20 24.48 15.77
N GLY A 66 1.28 24.26 14.83
CA GLY A 66 1.58 24.09 13.41
C GLY A 66 2.04 25.37 12.67
N PRO A 67 2.20 25.30 11.34
CA PRO A 67 1.61 24.29 10.45
C PRO A 67 2.40 22.98 10.37
N PHE A 68 1.69 21.85 10.44
CA PHE A 68 2.24 20.51 10.19
C PHE A 68 2.20 20.22 8.69
N LEU A 69 3.38 20.10 8.07
CA LEU A 69 3.53 19.76 6.67
C LEU A 69 4.01 18.32 6.52
N ILE A 70 3.15 17.46 5.99
CA ILE A 70 3.46 16.06 5.69
C ILE A 70 4.12 16.01 4.31
N LYS A 71 5.40 15.64 4.29
CA LYS A 71 6.21 15.39 3.09
C LYS A 71 6.46 13.89 2.98
N ALA A 72 6.87 13.41 1.81
CA ALA A 72 7.14 11.99 1.58
C ALA A 72 8.09 11.38 2.64
N ASN A 73 9.18 12.07 2.98
CA ASN A 73 10.14 11.58 3.98
C ASN A 73 9.64 11.62 5.43
N SER A 74 8.57 12.36 5.74
CA SER A 74 8.00 12.40 7.08
C SER A 74 6.86 11.40 7.27
N VAL A 75 6.35 10.76 6.20
CA VAL A 75 5.26 9.78 6.28
C VAL A 75 5.57 8.65 7.28
N GLU A 76 6.80 8.13 7.28
CA GLU A 76 7.24 7.05 8.16
C GLU A 76 7.17 7.45 9.65
N LYS A 77 7.43 8.71 10.00
CA LYS A 77 7.23 9.24 11.37
C LYS A 77 5.79 9.01 11.85
N TYR A 78 4.81 9.20 10.96
CA TYR A 78 3.40 9.12 11.29
C TYR A 78 2.80 7.72 11.10
N LEU A 79 3.24 6.94 10.11
CA LEU A 79 2.65 5.62 9.84
C LEU A 79 3.50 4.44 10.33
N GLY A 80 4.71 4.70 10.82
CA GLY A 80 5.69 3.64 11.10
C GLY A 80 6.35 3.15 9.80
N PRO A 81 7.15 2.08 9.85
CA PRO A 81 7.84 1.56 8.66
C PRO A 81 6.86 1.16 7.56
N LYS A 82 7.31 1.22 6.30
CA LYS A 82 6.51 0.83 5.13
C LYS A 82 5.97 -0.59 5.29
N LYS A 83 4.67 -0.76 5.05
CA LYS A 83 3.98 -2.05 5.08
C LYS A 83 4.16 -2.83 3.77
N PHE A 84 4.28 -2.09 2.68
CA PHE A 84 4.53 -2.62 1.35
C PHE A 84 5.82 -1.97 0.84
N LEU A 85 6.80 -2.81 0.52
CA LEU A 85 7.98 -2.36 -0.19
C LEU A 85 7.65 -2.33 -1.68
N GLU A 86 8.32 -1.44 -2.44
CA GLU A 86 8.33 -1.62 -3.89
C GLU A 86 8.91 -3.02 -4.14
N ASP A 87 8.17 -3.83 -4.90
CA ASP A 87 8.50 -5.22 -5.14
C ASP A 87 9.74 -5.30 -6.05
N GLU A 88 10.93 -5.01 -5.52
CA GLU A 88 12.20 -5.15 -6.23
C GLU A 88 12.41 -6.60 -6.69
N ALA A 89 11.84 -7.56 -5.96
CA ALA A 89 11.80 -8.97 -6.33
C ALA A 89 11.02 -9.24 -7.62
N LEU A 90 10.02 -8.41 -7.98
CA LEU A 90 9.29 -8.54 -9.25
C LEU A 90 10.10 -8.00 -10.44
N GLN A 91 11.18 -7.25 -10.22
CA GLN A 91 11.97 -6.65 -11.30
C GLN A 91 13.14 -7.52 -11.79
N LYS A 92 13.56 -8.53 -11.02
CA LYS A 92 14.69 -9.39 -11.41
C LYS A 92 14.19 -10.63 -12.14
N SER A 93 14.81 -10.92 -13.28
CA SER A 93 14.57 -12.18 -14.01
C SER A 93 15.22 -13.34 -13.26
N GLU A 94 14.42 -14.34 -12.91
CA GLU A 94 14.88 -15.55 -12.23
C GLU A 94 14.57 -16.80 -13.06
N VAL A 95 15.51 -17.74 -13.10
CA VAL A 95 15.34 -19.01 -13.83
C VAL A 95 14.27 -19.83 -13.12
N GLY A 96 13.24 -20.23 -13.87
CA GLY A 96 12.13 -21.01 -13.33
C GLY A 96 11.05 -20.17 -12.66
N VAL A 97 11.07 -18.83 -12.79
CA VAL A 97 9.99 -17.96 -12.29
C VAL A 97 9.35 -17.20 -13.45
N ALA A 98 8.03 -17.22 -13.53
CA ALA A 98 7.25 -16.46 -14.50
C ALA A 98 6.21 -15.57 -13.79
N GLN A 99 5.96 -14.38 -14.35
CA GLN A 99 4.95 -13.45 -13.84
C GLN A 99 3.60 -13.70 -14.54
N GLY A 100 2.57 -13.97 -13.76
CA GLY A 100 1.19 -14.12 -14.18
C GLY A 100 0.32 -12.97 -13.68
N LEU A 101 -0.74 -12.66 -14.43
CA LEU A 101 -1.81 -11.78 -13.98
C LEU A 101 -3.05 -12.64 -13.73
N ALA A 102 -3.57 -12.58 -12.50
CA ALA A 102 -4.82 -13.23 -12.14
C ALA A 102 -5.91 -12.20 -11.86
N TRP A 103 -7.14 -12.54 -12.22
CA TRP A 103 -8.31 -11.78 -11.85
C TRP A 103 -8.91 -12.35 -10.56
N THR A 104 -9.17 -11.46 -9.59
CA THR A 104 -9.87 -11.80 -8.35
C THR A 104 -11.13 -10.93 -8.21
N ASN A 105 -12.02 -11.31 -7.29
CA ASN A 105 -13.24 -10.54 -7.01
C ASN A 105 -12.98 -9.10 -6.53
N ILE A 106 -11.75 -8.77 -6.12
CA ILE A 106 -11.35 -7.44 -5.64
C ILE A 106 -10.41 -6.71 -6.61
N GLY A 107 -10.13 -7.29 -7.79
CA GLY A 107 -9.30 -6.72 -8.84
C GLY A 107 -8.19 -7.65 -9.34
N GLY A 108 -7.30 -7.10 -10.15
CA GLY A 108 -6.14 -7.83 -10.67
C GLY A 108 -5.06 -8.02 -9.61
N VAL A 109 -4.43 -9.19 -9.60
CA VAL A 109 -3.28 -9.51 -8.75
C VAL A 109 -2.15 -10.10 -9.59
N LEU A 110 -0.92 -9.72 -9.27
CA LEU A 110 0.28 -10.36 -9.83
C LEU A 110 0.56 -11.66 -9.07
N LEU A 111 0.79 -12.73 -9.81
CA LEU A 111 1.17 -14.04 -9.27
C LEU A 111 2.54 -14.44 -9.80
N GLN A 112 3.42 -14.91 -8.92
CA GLN A 112 4.67 -15.56 -9.32
C GLN A 112 4.42 -17.06 -9.45
N ILE A 113 4.68 -17.60 -10.63
CA ILE A 113 4.62 -19.03 -10.92
C ILE A 113 6.04 -19.55 -10.93
N GLU A 114 6.35 -20.45 -10.00
CA GLU A 114 7.68 -21.01 -9.81
C GLU A 114 7.75 -22.46 -10.28
N THR A 115 8.88 -22.84 -10.88
CA THR A 115 9.18 -24.21 -11.30
C THR A 115 10.62 -24.55 -10.98
N THR A 116 10.85 -25.76 -10.47
CA THR A 116 12.18 -26.28 -10.14
C THR A 116 12.33 -27.66 -10.74
N LYS A 117 13.42 -27.88 -11.48
CA LYS A 117 13.80 -29.20 -12.01
C LYS A 117 14.74 -29.89 -11.02
N VAL A 118 14.35 -31.07 -10.54
CA VAL A 118 15.15 -31.92 -9.64
C VAL A 118 15.35 -33.32 -10.23
N PRO A 119 16.49 -34.00 -9.99
CA PRO A 119 16.69 -35.39 -10.41
C PRO A 119 15.70 -36.34 -9.71
N GLY A 120 14.98 -37.17 -10.46
CA GLY A 120 13.98 -38.09 -9.92
C GLY A 120 13.31 -38.94 -11.01
N ARG A 121 12.53 -39.95 -10.60
CA ARG A 121 11.81 -40.85 -11.52
C ARG A 121 10.35 -40.47 -11.77
N GLU A 122 9.76 -39.58 -10.98
CA GLU A 122 8.33 -39.27 -11.03
C GLU A 122 8.03 -37.89 -11.64
N GLY A 123 6.82 -37.76 -12.22
CA GLY A 123 6.35 -36.66 -13.07
C GLY A 123 6.14 -35.30 -12.39
N ILE A 124 5.26 -34.47 -12.99
CA ILE A 124 5.03 -33.09 -12.56
C ILE A 124 4.27 -33.07 -11.23
N LYS A 125 4.81 -32.34 -10.25
CA LYS A 125 4.11 -32.05 -8.99
C LYS A 125 3.65 -30.60 -9.00
N LEU A 126 2.34 -30.40 -8.88
CA LEU A 126 1.72 -29.09 -8.81
C LEU A 126 1.39 -28.74 -7.35
N THR A 127 1.76 -27.55 -6.91
CA THR A 127 1.56 -27.04 -5.55
C THR A 127 0.92 -25.66 -5.56
N GLY A 128 0.37 -25.23 -4.43
CA GLY A 128 -0.56 -24.10 -4.38
C GLY A 128 -1.98 -24.60 -4.64
N GLN A 129 -3.00 -23.95 -4.11
CA GLN A 129 -4.41 -24.35 -4.26
C GLN A 129 -4.90 -24.10 -5.69
N LEU A 130 -4.32 -24.82 -6.65
CA LEU A 130 -4.66 -24.79 -8.06
C LEU A 130 -5.96 -25.57 -8.21
N GLY A 131 -6.99 -24.88 -8.72
CA GLY A 131 -8.24 -25.53 -9.13
C GLY A 131 -7.99 -26.49 -10.29
N GLU A 132 -8.94 -27.41 -10.54
CA GLU A 132 -8.81 -28.44 -11.58
C GLU A 132 -8.46 -27.87 -12.96
N VAL A 133 -8.99 -26.70 -13.32
CA VAL A 133 -8.72 -26.01 -14.60
C VAL A 133 -7.26 -25.57 -14.76
N MET A 134 -6.54 -25.29 -13.68
CA MET A 134 -5.11 -24.95 -13.74
C MET A 134 -4.20 -26.18 -13.74
N ARG A 135 -4.76 -27.39 -13.56
CA ARG A 135 -4.01 -28.65 -13.51
C ARG A 135 -4.01 -29.40 -14.85
N GLU A 136 -4.97 -29.11 -15.73
CA GLU A 136 -4.97 -29.55 -17.14
C GLU A 136 -3.87 -28.87 -17.95
#